data_AF-A0A0C9UK02-F1
#
_entry.id   AF-A0A0C9UK02-F1
#
_cell.length_a   1.000
_cell.length_b   1.000
_cell.length_c   1.000
_cell.angle_alpha   90.00
_cell.angle_beta   90.00
_cell.angle_gamma   90.00
#
_symmetry.space_group_name_H-M   'P 1'
#
loop_
_entity.id
_entity.type
_entity.pdbx_description
1 polymer ?
#
loop_
_entity_poly.entity_id
_entity_poly.type
_entity_poly.pdbx_seq_one_letter_code
_entity_poly.pdbx_strand_id
1 'polypeptide(L)'
;MTSRIIPPEILEHIFQEVDEPLDLLSFALASKWHAEVAQRYLPYSYIRCDVARLEVWDTFQKKPILARRVRRLEIVEEDSLLKSAAIIIPQSLLSNIDTGASDPKSLQEYNKIYEHCIPQLLRALQEMHNLRRFHWLPCTSSARNVYFAGIVHDTLAKYCPNVQEMHGYVGEPCISTSCPGRAGPRPSCDYVLRTRMLCPFQNLSSVYLVLTSKTRHGQEGWTSFFDELMSNNPALKNLHIERPDSEEWQNMDMKTLLYKTRWPRLSRFSVKGNIRLLPMSPVTPNRDELMAQFLIRHPMLRSLQLRTYYGPQWSKERLEAVKDLPGLPRLQSLDIGGYLPLNGIPLSMLSSLEYLALHETPATDWLKFDLKDFGRLDALRHATSLKVLAVPPQILGTIKTLATVIPSLGRIQFLRDPTFQFKKGANETVPVNFAASKMKAFALFKELSHLGGFLVAINPTAGGHRTFDKMLQGLANSTQLQFMEIFDELQEVPRWLEIERNEEGSYSGWHFVKDRTDLHYESWGNMLPGMSVLLPHRNRLGFSGRM
;
A
#
# COMPACT_ATOMS: atom_id res chain seq x y z
N MET A 1 13.59 25.94 42.41
CA MET A 1 14.48 24.90 41.88
C MET A 1 13.88 23.56 42.24
N THR A 2 12.92 23.08 41.46
CA THR A 2 12.31 21.75 41.67
C THR A 2 13.29 20.70 41.19
N SER A 3 13.57 19.73 42.06
CA SER A 3 14.58 18.70 41.90
C SER A 3 14.38 17.90 40.61
N ARG A 4 15.48 17.60 39.93
CA ARG A 4 15.51 16.59 38.86
C ARG A 4 15.29 15.24 39.53
N ILE A 5 14.04 14.77 39.56
CA ILE A 5 13.67 13.51 40.22
C ILE A 5 14.21 12.29 39.43
N ILE A 6 14.42 12.45 38.11
CA ILE A 6 14.89 11.38 37.22
C ILE A 6 16.34 11.67 36.79
N PRO A 7 17.29 10.73 36.97
CA PRO A 7 18.64 10.86 36.43
C PRO A 7 18.65 10.99 34.90
N PRO A 8 19.54 11.80 34.30
CA PRO A 8 19.60 11.98 32.84
C PRO A 8 19.73 10.69 32.04
N GLU A 9 20.44 9.70 32.57
CA GLU A 9 20.67 8.40 31.93
C GLU A 9 19.37 7.61 31.79
N ILE A 10 18.49 7.69 32.80
CA ILE A 10 17.17 7.05 32.77
C ILE A 10 16.28 7.76 31.76
N LEU A 11 16.34 9.10 31.70
CA LEU A 11 15.59 9.84 30.71
C LEU A 11 16.06 9.51 29.29
N GLU A 12 17.37 9.51 29.05
CA GLU A 12 17.94 9.11 27.75
C GLU A 12 17.58 7.68 27.36
N HIS A 13 17.44 6.76 28.32
CA HIS A 13 16.95 5.41 28.06
C HIS A 13 15.45 5.41 27.69
N ILE A 14 14.60 6.18 28.39
CA ILE A 14 13.18 6.32 28.02
C ILE A 14 13.05 6.88 26.60
N PHE A 15 13.80 7.93 26.26
CA PHE A 15 13.80 8.52 24.93
C PHE A 15 14.26 7.55 23.84
N GLN A 16 15.14 6.61 24.18
CA GLN A 16 15.54 5.55 23.25
C GLN A 16 14.37 4.60 22.94
N GLU A 17 13.43 4.40 23.85
CA GLU A 17 12.31 3.48 23.67
C GLU A 17 11.11 4.09 22.93
N VAL A 18 11.09 5.41 22.72
CA VAL A 18 10.02 6.11 21.99
C VAL A 18 10.29 6.07 20.48
N ASP A 19 9.45 5.35 19.75
CA ASP A 19 9.61 5.15 18.31
C ASP A 19 9.03 6.28 17.45
N GLU A 20 7.89 6.83 17.86
CA GLU A 20 7.17 7.84 17.07
C GLU A 20 7.75 9.24 17.28
N PRO A 21 8.14 9.96 16.21
CA PRO A 21 8.65 11.33 16.33
C PRO A 21 7.66 12.30 17.00
N LEU A 22 6.35 12.08 16.84
CA LEU A 22 5.31 12.90 17.46
C LEU A 22 5.25 12.71 18.98
N ASP A 23 5.50 11.50 19.46
CA ASP A 23 5.56 11.23 20.90
C ASP A 23 6.80 11.88 21.49
N LEU A 24 7.95 11.78 20.81
CA LEU A 24 9.18 12.50 21.18
C LEU A 24 8.97 14.02 21.25
N LEU A 25 8.23 14.59 20.29
CA LEU A 25 7.88 16.00 20.30
C LEU A 25 6.96 16.34 21.47
N SER A 26 5.98 15.49 21.77
CA SER A 26 5.09 15.66 22.92
C SER A 26 5.87 15.63 24.25
N PHE A 27 6.85 14.73 24.38
CA PHE A 27 7.78 14.71 25.52
C PHE A 27 8.63 15.99 25.59
N ALA A 28 9.12 16.49 24.46
CA ALA A 28 9.90 17.72 24.41
C ALA A 28 9.14 18.93 24.98
N LEU A 29 7.81 18.97 24.84
CA LEU A 29 6.95 20.03 25.36
C LEU A 29 6.77 19.98 26.89
N ALA A 30 7.10 18.88 27.56
CA ALA A 30 6.90 18.72 28.99
C ALA A 30 7.81 19.64 29.84
N SER A 31 9.06 19.85 29.43
CA SER A 31 9.96 20.84 30.04
C SER A 31 11.16 21.16 29.16
N LYS A 32 11.86 22.28 29.44
CA LYS A 32 13.10 22.65 28.73
C LYS A 32 14.15 21.53 28.73
N TRP A 33 14.27 20.80 29.84
CA TRP A 33 15.21 19.69 29.94
C TRP A 33 14.83 18.50 29.05
N HIS A 34 13.55 18.15 28.98
CA HIS A 34 13.06 17.14 28.04
C HIS A 34 13.28 17.58 26.59
N ALA A 35 13.07 18.86 26.27
CA ALA A 35 13.37 19.41 24.95
C ALA A 35 14.85 19.26 24.57
N GLU A 36 15.77 19.59 25.49
CA GLU A 36 17.21 19.46 25.28
C GLU A 36 17.65 18.01 25.01
N VAL A 37 17.02 17.03 25.69
CA VAL A 37 17.27 15.60 25.42
C VAL A 37 16.63 15.19 24.10
N ALA A 38 15.35 15.51 23.88
CA ALA A 38 14.59 15.17 22.66
C ALA A 38 15.29 15.65 21.39
N GLN A 39 15.81 16.87 21.38
CA GLN A 39 16.52 17.47 20.24
C GLN A 39 17.73 16.65 19.78
N ARG A 40 18.33 15.84 20.66
CA ARG A 40 19.46 14.96 20.31
C ARG A 40 19.04 13.67 19.59
N TYR A 41 17.79 13.25 19.77
CA TYR A 41 17.25 11.99 19.23
C TYR A 41 16.34 12.21 18.03
N LEU A 42 15.49 13.24 18.08
CA LEU A 42 14.47 13.51 17.07
C LEU A 42 15.01 13.56 15.63
N PRO A 43 16.17 14.18 15.33
CA PRO A 43 16.68 14.22 13.96
C PRO A 43 17.11 12.85 13.41
N TYR A 44 17.44 11.91 14.29
CA TYR A 44 18.01 10.62 13.92
C TYR A 44 17.03 9.46 14.07
N SER A 45 15.89 9.63 14.75
CA SER A 45 14.92 8.54 14.96
C SER A 45 14.28 8.05 13.67
N TYR A 46 14.11 8.94 12.69
CA TYR A 46 13.59 8.63 11.37
C TYR A 46 14.49 9.20 10.27
N ILE A 47 15.09 8.30 9.49
CA ILE A 47 15.89 8.64 8.31
C ILE A 47 15.12 8.20 7.06
N ARG A 48 14.95 9.12 6.11
CA ARG A 48 14.36 8.88 4.80
C ARG A 48 15.21 9.55 3.72
N CYS A 49 15.92 8.76 2.93
CA CYS A 49 16.75 9.28 1.85
C CYS A 49 17.08 8.23 0.79
N ASP A 50 17.74 8.68 -0.27
CA ASP A 50 18.34 7.80 -1.26
C ASP A 50 19.54 7.05 -0.71
N VAL A 51 19.74 5.82 -1.20
CA VAL A 51 20.97 5.06 -0.94
C VAL A 51 22.20 5.72 -1.54
N ALA A 52 22.03 6.56 -2.56
CA ALA A 52 23.11 7.35 -3.16
C ALA A 52 23.70 8.41 -2.21
N ARG A 53 23.06 8.70 -1.05
CA ARG A 53 23.59 9.62 -0.04
C ARG A 53 24.73 9.02 0.79
N LEU A 54 25.88 8.80 0.16
CA LEU A 54 27.06 8.16 0.75
C LEU A 54 27.50 8.79 2.08
N GLU A 55 27.42 10.12 2.19
CA GLU A 55 27.84 10.85 3.40
C GLU A 55 27.00 10.48 4.64
N VAL A 56 25.73 10.15 4.44
CA VAL A 56 24.85 9.68 5.52
C VAL A 56 25.38 8.34 6.04
N TRP A 57 25.67 7.41 5.13
CA TRP A 57 26.15 6.07 5.47
C TRP A 57 27.56 6.10 6.05
N ASP A 58 28.46 6.92 5.51
CA ASP A 58 29.81 7.15 6.03
C ASP A 58 29.78 7.79 7.43
N THR A 59 28.90 8.76 7.65
CA THR A 59 28.74 9.37 8.98
C THR A 59 28.24 8.35 10.00
N PHE A 60 27.29 7.49 9.66
CA PHE A 60 26.82 6.44 10.55
C PHE A 60 27.90 5.39 10.86
N GLN A 61 28.75 5.06 9.90
CA GLN A 61 29.93 4.22 10.13
C GLN A 61 30.94 4.89 11.08
N LYS A 62 31.25 6.17 10.85
CA LYS A 62 32.21 6.94 11.68
C LYS A 62 31.68 7.27 13.06
N LYS A 63 30.36 7.39 13.21
CA LYS A 63 29.67 7.75 14.46
C LYS A 63 28.59 6.71 14.78
N PRO A 64 28.95 5.50 15.24
CA PRO A 64 28.00 4.45 15.58
C PRO A 64 26.90 4.90 16.55
N ILE A 65 27.21 5.79 17.49
CA ILE A 65 26.22 6.34 18.45
C ILE A 65 25.04 7.00 17.73
N LEU A 66 25.25 7.64 16.57
CA LEU A 66 24.17 8.23 15.78
C LEU A 66 23.37 7.15 15.04
N ALA A 67 24.05 6.15 14.46
CA ALA A 67 23.40 5.03 13.77
C ALA A 67 22.45 4.27 14.71
N ARG A 68 22.86 4.10 15.97
CA ARG A 68 22.07 3.47 17.04
C ARG A 68 20.81 4.24 17.42
N ARG A 69 20.68 5.51 17.01
CA ARG A 69 19.47 6.31 17.25
C ARG A 69 18.42 6.11 16.17
N VAL A 70 18.78 5.49 15.03
CA VAL A 70 17.86 5.23 13.93
C VAL A 70 16.87 4.14 14.34
N ARG A 71 15.58 4.51 14.38
CA ARG A 71 14.45 3.60 14.68
C ARG A 71 13.68 3.22 13.43
N ARG A 72 13.56 4.18 12.50
CA ARG A 72 12.92 4.01 11.20
C ARG A 72 13.90 4.42 10.11
N LEU A 73 14.14 3.51 9.17
CA LEU A 73 14.92 3.78 7.97
C LEU A 73 14.06 3.52 6.74
N GLU A 74 13.96 4.53 5.89
CA GLU A 74 13.27 4.45 4.60
C GLU A 74 14.22 4.79 3.46
N ILE A 75 14.52 3.79 2.65
CA ILE A 75 15.30 3.96 1.42
C ILE A 75 14.33 4.24 0.27
N VAL A 76 14.42 5.44 -0.29
CA VAL A 76 13.53 5.97 -1.34
C VAL A 76 14.35 6.51 -2.51
N GLU A 77 13.78 6.55 -3.71
CA GLU A 77 14.43 7.24 -4.85
C GLU A 77 14.02 8.72 -4.86
N GLU A 78 15.01 9.61 -4.68
CA GLU A 78 14.78 11.06 -4.56
C GLU A 78 14.41 11.73 -5.90
N ASP A 79 14.91 11.17 -7.01
CA ASP A 79 14.69 11.70 -8.36
C ASP A 79 13.38 11.25 -8.99
N SER A 80 12.67 10.31 -8.36
CA SER A 80 11.39 9.84 -8.87
C SER A 80 10.41 11.01 -8.97
N LEU A 81 9.76 11.19 -10.13
CA LEU A 81 8.73 12.21 -10.40
C LEU A 81 7.50 12.12 -9.45
N LEU A 82 7.51 11.16 -8.53
CA LEU A 82 6.48 10.82 -7.56
C LEU A 82 6.78 11.48 -6.19
N LYS A 83 7.36 12.71 -6.22
CA LYS A 83 7.95 13.53 -5.14
C LYS A 83 7.02 13.95 -3.99
N SER A 84 6.07 13.14 -3.57
CA SER A 84 5.06 13.54 -2.59
C SER A 84 5.54 13.48 -1.13
N ALA A 85 6.77 13.06 -0.84
CA ALA A 85 7.28 13.12 0.53
C ALA A 85 8.72 13.63 0.60
N ALA A 86 8.98 14.44 1.62
CA ALA A 86 10.25 15.10 1.86
C ALA A 86 11.36 14.10 2.23
N ILE A 87 12.59 14.44 1.86
CA ILE A 87 13.80 13.81 2.39
C ILE A 87 13.90 14.19 3.86
N ILE A 88 14.12 13.20 4.72
CA ILE A 88 14.20 13.40 6.17
C ILE A 88 15.58 12.94 6.60
N ILE A 89 16.48 13.91 6.73
CA ILE A 89 17.83 13.70 7.26
C ILE A 89 18.20 14.88 8.16
N PRO A 90 19.00 14.66 9.23
CA PRO A 90 19.49 15.74 10.08
C PRO A 90 20.23 16.80 9.27
N GLN A 91 20.03 18.07 9.59
CA GLN A 91 20.70 19.19 8.93
C GLN A 91 22.24 19.07 8.97
N SER A 92 22.79 18.47 10.04
CA SER A 92 24.22 18.21 10.16
C SER A 92 24.78 17.25 9.11
N LEU A 93 23.91 16.48 8.44
CA LEU A 93 24.27 15.56 7.36
C LEU A 93 24.01 16.16 5.96
N LEU A 94 23.45 17.38 5.89
CA LEU A 94 23.18 18.07 4.63
C LEU A 94 24.35 18.92 4.13
N SER A 95 25.31 19.26 4.99
CA SER A 95 26.25 20.35 4.74
C SER A 95 27.34 20.08 3.69
N ASN A 96 27.51 18.83 3.25
CA ASN A 96 28.60 18.45 2.34
C ASN A 96 28.10 17.83 1.03
N ILE A 97 26.79 17.89 0.79
CA ILE A 97 26.20 17.25 -0.39
C ILE A 97 26.46 18.14 -1.60
N ASP A 98 27.66 18.02 -2.15
CA ASP A 98 27.93 18.40 -3.52
C ASP A 98 27.02 17.52 -4.39
N THR A 99 25.89 18.08 -4.81
CA THR A 99 24.99 17.49 -5.82
C THR A 99 25.65 17.42 -7.20
N GLY A 100 26.98 17.37 -7.28
CA GLY A 100 27.76 17.25 -8.50
C GLY A 100 27.61 15.89 -9.19
N ALA A 101 26.90 14.94 -8.57
CA ALA A 101 26.40 13.76 -9.27
C ALA A 101 25.34 14.23 -10.27
N SER A 102 25.75 14.40 -11.53
CA SER A 102 24.81 14.56 -12.63
C SER A 102 23.83 13.39 -12.62
N ASP A 103 22.54 13.67 -12.80
CA ASP A 103 21.50 12.63 -12.92
C ASP A 103 22.00 11.51 -13.84
N PRO A 104 22.01 10.24 -13.37
CA PRO A 104 22.51 9.14 -14.17
C PRO A 104 21.72 9.08 -15.48
N LYS A 105 22.42 9.23 -16.60
CA LYS A 105 21.80 9.30 -17.94
C LYS A 105 21.37 7.92 -18.44
N SER A 106 21.88 6.86 -17.82
CA SER A 106 21.58 5.49 -18.20
C SER A 106 21.36 4.56 -17.00
N LEU A 107 20.57 3.51 -17.24
CA LEU A 107 20.37 2.42 -16.28
C LEU A 107 21.67 1.74 -15.86
N GLN A 108 22.71 1.73 -16.72
CA GLN A 108 24.01 1.14 -16.39
C GLN A 108 24.78 1.99 -15.37
N GLU A 109 24.75 3.32 -15.51
CA GLU A 109 25.34 4.25 -14.54
C GLU A 109 24.65 4.11 -13.19
N TYR A 110 23.31 4.03 -13.19
CA TYR A 110 22.52 3.81 -11.98
C TYR A 110 22.94 2.53 -11.23
N ASN A 111 23.14 1.41 -11.93
CA ASN A 111 23.60 0.17 -11.29
C ASN A 111 25.00 0.33 -10.67
N LYS A 112 25.92 1.00 -11.36
CA LYS A 112 27.29 1.25 -10.84
C LYS A 112 27.26 2.09 -9.58
N ILE A 113 26.37 3.08 -9.50
CA ILE A 113 26.16 3.87 -8.28
C ILE A 113 25.73 2.94 -7.14
N TYR A 114 24.70 2.11 -7.36
CA TYR A 114 24.21 1.18 -6.32
C TYR A 114 25.25 0.15 -5.89
N GLU A 115 26.02 -0.43 -6.83
CA GLU A 115 27.13 -1.35 -6.52
C GLU A 115 28.15 -0.71 -5.57
N HIS A 116 28.37 0.60 -5.68
CA HIS A 116 29.25 1.35 -4.79
C HIS A 116 28.57 1.75 -3.45
N CYS A 117 27.29 2.11 -3.49
CA CYS A 117 26.56 2.63 -2.33
C CYS A 117 26.11 1.54 -1.35
N ILE A 118 25.69 0.38 -1.86
CA ILE A 118 25.15 -0.71 -1.04
C ILE A 118 26.15 -1.20 0.01
N PRO A 119 27.44 -1.45 -0.28
CA PRO A 119 28.41 -1.84 0.75
C PRO A 119 28.50 -0.84 1.91
N GLN A 120 28.35 0.47 1.65
CA GLN A 120 28.37 1.50 2.68
C GLN A 120 27.09 1.46 3.53
N LEU A 121 25.93 1.32 2.89
CA LEU A 121 24.66 1.10 3.60
C LEU A 121 24.73 -0.14 4.48
N LEU A 122 25.24 -1.27 3.97
CA LEU A 122 25.36 -2.52 4.73
C LEU A 122 26.22 -2.36 5.99
N ARG A 123 27.33 -1.61 5.91
CA ARG A 123 28.16 -1.30 7.09
C ARG A 123 27.45 -0.36 8.06
N ALA A 124 26.73 0.64 7.57
CA ALA A 124 25.93 1.51 8.43
C ALA A 124 24.84 0.72 9.17
N LEU A 125 24.14 -0.20 8.50
CA LEU A 125 23.12 -1.07 9.08
C LEU A 125 23.66 -1.95 10.21
N GLN A 126 24.93 -2.35 10.16
CA GLN A 126 25.56 -3.12 11.25
C GLN A 126 25.58 -2.35 12.57
N GLU A 127 25.57 -1.03 12.53
CA GLU A 127 25.55 -0.17 13.71
C GLU A 127 24.13 0.22 14.15
N MET A 128 23.10 -0.07 13.35
CA MET A 128 21.69 0.29 13.61
C MET A 128 20.94 -0.81 14.40
N HIS A 129 21.52 -1.34 15.47
CA HIS A 129 20.91 -2.44 16.27
C HIS A 129 19.51 -2.12 16.86
N ASN A 130 19.19 -0.85 16.86
CA ASN A 130 18.01 -0.22 17.43
C ASN A 130 16.90 0.02 16.40
N LEU A 131 17.16 -0.32 15.13
CA LEU A 131 16.20 -0.21 14.04
C LEU A 131 15.00 -1.13 14.29
N ARG A 132 13.79 -0.54 14.22
CA ARG A 132 12.51 -1.26 14.40
C ARG A 132 11.70 -1.32 13.12
N ARG A 133 11.80 -0.30 12.26
CA ARG A 133 11.09 -0.24 10.98
C ARG A 133 12.06 -0.02 9.84
N PHE A 134 12.01 -0.91 8.86
CA PHE A 134 12.81 -0.79 7.65
C PHE A 134 11.91 -0.83 6.43
N HIS A 135 11.90 0.24 5.64
CA HIS A 135 11.23 0.27 4.35
C HIS A 135 12.23 0.50 3.24
N TRP A 136 12.17 -0.33 2.21
CA TRP A 136 12.92 -0.14 0.98
C TRP A 136 11.97 -0.14 -0.20
N LEU A 137 11.88 1.03 -0.82
CA LEU A 137 10.95 1.35 -1.88
C LEU A 137 11.73 1.75 -3.13
N PRO A 138 12.46 0.79 -3.75
CA PRO A 138 13.14 1.05 -5.00
C PRO A 138 12.14 1.48 -6.08
N CYS A 139 12.62 2.30 -7.01
CA CYS A 139 11.87 2.66 -8.20
C CYS A 139 11.36 1.42 -8.95
N THR A 140 10.07 1.40 -9.25
CA THR A 140 9.43 0.36 -10.06
C THR A 140 9.99 0.32 -11.49
N SER A 141 10.55 1.42 -12.00
CA SER A 141 11.11 1.48 -13.35
C SER A 141 12.45 0.73 -13.47
N SER A 142 13.24 0.68 -12.40
CA SER A 142 14.53 -0.02 -12.35
C SER A 142 14.41 -1.31 -11.56
N ALA A 143 13.73 -2.31 -12.13
CA ALA A 143 13.62 -3.66 -11.57
C ALA A 143 14.96 -4.43 -11.41
N ARG A 144 16.10 -3.72 -11.38
CA ARG A 144 17.44 -4.20 -11.01
C ARG A 144 17.83 -3.84 -9.57
N ASN A 145 17.18 -2.88 -8.90
CA ASN A 145 17.48 -2.58 -7.49
C ASN A 145 17.17 -3.76 -6.54
N VAL A 146 16.32 -4.68 -6.99
CA VAL A 146 15.99 -5.93 -6.30
C VAL A 146 17.23 -6.81 -6.09
N TYR A 147 18.29 -6.66 -6.90
CA TYR A 147 19.54 -7.42 -6.77
C TYR A 147 20.29 -7.18 -5.46
N PHE A 148 19.93 -6.18 -4.66
CA PHE A 148 20.56 -5.94 -3.36
C PHE A 148 19.61 -6.18 -2.19
N ALA A 149 18.32 -6.42 -2.46
CA ALA A 149 17.33 -6.62 -1.41
C ALA A 149 17.70 -7.79 -0.50
N GLY A 150 18.14 -8.92 -1.08
CA GLY A 150 18.52 -10.08 -0.29
C GLY A 150 19.67 -9.84 0.67
N ILE A 151 20.76 -9.21 0.22
CA ILE A 151 21.90 -8.93 1.10
C ILE A 151 21.59 -7.93 2.21
N VAL A 152 20.74 -6.95 1.93
CA VAL A 152 20.26 -6.02 2.97
C VAL A 152 19.35 -6.73 3.95
N HIS A 153 18.42 -7.57 3.50
CA HIS A 153 17.54 -8.34 4.38
C HIS A 153 18.34 -9.26 5.31
N ASP A 154 19.35 -9.96 4.78
CA ASP A 154 20.25 -10.81 5.59
C ASP A 154 21.03 -9.98 6.61
N THR A 155 21.48 -8.77 6.22
CA THR A 155 22.20 -7.87 7.12
C THR A 155 21.29 -7.32 8.21
N LEU A 156 20.07 -6.90 7.86
CA LEU A 156 19.07 -6.47 8.83
C LEU A 156 18.74 -7.58 9.83
N ALA A 157 18.50 -8.80 9.35
CA ALA A 157 18.14 -9.88 10.23
C ALA A 157 19.29 -10.28 11.18
N LYS A 158 20.54 -10.16 10.71
CA LYS A 158 21.73 -10.45 11.52
C LYS A 158 22.05 -9.37 12.55
N TYR A 159 21.96 -8.10 12.17
CA TYR A 159 22.47 -6.97 12.97
C TYR A 159 21.39 -6.09 13.59
N CYS A 160 20.15 -6.19 13.11
CA CYS A 160 18.99 -5.43 13.58
C CYS A 160 17.91 -6.39 14.11
N PRO A 161 18.16 -7.11 15.23
CA PRO A 161 17.24 -8.13 15.74
C PRO A 161 15.89 -7.56 16.23
N ASN A 162 15.84 -6.24 16.45
CA ASN A 162 14.66 -5.52 16.93
C ASN A 162 13.73 -5.05 15.79
N VAL A 163 14.00 -5.41 14.53
CA VAL A 163 13.11 -5.08 13.42
C VAL A 163 11.77 -5.77 13.61
N GLN A 164 10.72 -4.95 13.70
CA GLN A 164 9.33 -5.35 13.88
C GLN A 164 8.49 -5.13 12.63
N GLU A 165 8.90 -4.19 11.77
CA GLU A 165 8.21 -3.88 10.53
C GLU A 165 9.18 -3.87 9.37
N MET A 166 8.83 -4.60 8.32
CA MET A 166 9.64 -4.74 7.14
C MET A 166 8.78 -4.50 5.91
N HIS A 167 9.20 -3.56 5.08
CA HIS A 167 8.64 -3.35 3.76
C HIS A 167 9.78 -3.40 2.74
N GLY A 168 9.69 -4.30 1.77
CA GLY A 168 10.71 -4.37 0.74
C GLY A 168 10.32 -5.22 -0.44
N TYR A 169 11.18 -5.14 -1.45
CA TYR A 169 11.11 -6.02 -2.60
C TYR A 169 11.80 -7.32 -2.26
N VAL A 170 11.23 -8.44 -2.68
CA VAL A 170 11.87 -9.74 -2.52
C VAL A 170 11.94 -10.40 -3.89
N GLY A 171 13.17 -10.68 -4.32
CA GLY A 171 13.42 -11.55 -5.47
C GLY A 171 13.29 -13.01 -5.05
N GLU A 172 12.95 -13.88 -5.98
CA GLU A 172 12.89 -15.30 -5.67
C GLU A 172 14.28 -15.84 -5.28
N PRO A 173 14.35 -16.68 -4.24
CA PRO A 173 15.60 -17.36 -3.89
C PRO A 173 16.08 -18.23 -5.06
N CYS A 174 17.32 -18.03 -5.52
CA CYS A 174 17.93 -18.94 -6.48
C CYS A 174 18.29 -20.27 -5.77
N ILE A 175 17.59 -21.36 -6.08
CA ILE A 175 17.86 -22.69 -5.50
C ILE A 175 18.90 -23.47 -6.34
N SER A 176 19.13 -23.08 -7.59
CA SER A 176 19.96 -23.84 -8.51
C SER A 176 21.46 -23.62 -8.25
N THR A 177 22.10 -24.64 -7.69
CA THR A 177 23.57 -24.84 -7.74
C THR A 177 24.09 -25.09 -9.16
N SER A 178 23.18 -25.24 -10.12
CA SER A 178 23.38 -25.69 -11.50
C SER A 178 22.91 -24.64 -12.50
N CYS A 179 23.30 -23.38 -12.34
CA CYS A 179 23.30 -22.46 -13.48
C CYS A 179 24.50 -22.83 -14.36
N PRO A 180 24.35 -23.64 -15.43
CA PRO A 180 25.48 -24.03 -16.25
C PRO A 180 26.08 -22.76 -16.83
N GLY A 181 27.36 -22.54 -16.53
CA GLY A 181 28.08 -21.33 -16.90
C GLY A 181 27.87 -21.02 -18.38
N ARG A 182 27.03 -20.02 -18.68
CA ARG A 182 27.12 -19.34 -19.96
C ARG A 182 28.48 -18.65 -19.92
N ALA A 183 29.42 -19.20 -20.69
CA ALA A 183 30.83 -18.81 -20.78
C ALA A 183 31.03 -17.40 -21.37
N GLY A 184 30.51 -16.39 -20.68
CA GLY A 184 30.81 -14.99 -20.93
C GLY A 184 31.11 -14.31 -19.59
N PRO A 185 31.95 -13.25 -19.58
CA PRO A 185 32.30 -12.47 -18.40
C PRO A 185 31.13 -11.54 -18.04
N ARG A 186 29.92 -12.09 -17.93
CA ARG A 186 28.90 -11.44 -17.12
C ARG A 186 29.36 -11.61 -15.68
N PRO A 187 29.20 -10.60 -14.81
CA PRO A 187 29.39 -10.79 -13.38
C PRO A 187 28.67 -12.09 -13.05
N SER A 188 29.45 -13.06 -12.54
CA SER A 188 28.91 -14.28 -12.00
C SER A 188 27.69 -13.88 -11.20
N CYS A 189 26.63 -14.66 -11.30
CA CYS A 189 25.55 -14.54 -10.35
C CYS A 189 26.21 -14.87 -9.00
N ASP A 190 26.84 -13.90 -8.32
CA ASP A 190 27.52 -14.07 -7.04
C ASP A 190 26.52 -14.48 -5.94
N TYR A 191 25.24 -14.51 -6.32
CA TYR A 191 24.14 -15.21 -5.72
C TYR A 191 24.24 -16.75 -5.66
N VAL A 192 25.19 -17.38 -6.37
CA VAL A 192 25.45 -18.83 -6.23
C VAL A 192 25.89 -19.19 -4.78
N LEU A 193 26.34 -18.21 -3.99
CA LEU A 193 26.69 -18.41 -2.58
C LEU A 193 25.53 -18.33 -1.57
N ARG A 194 24.28 -18.09 -1.98
CA ARG A 194 23.16 -17.98 -1.02
C ARG A 194 22.09 -19.03 -1.25
N THR A 195 22.41 -20.23 -0.78
CA THR A 195 21.44 -21.29 -0.51
C THR A 195 20.48 -20.84 0.61
N ARG A 196 19.29 -20.40 0.20
CA ARG A 196 18.09 -20.10 1.01
C ARG A 196 18.07 -18.71 1.66
N MET A 197 17.10 -17.89 1.23
CA MET A 197 16.51 -16.86 2.09
C MET A 197 15.76 -17.57 3.20
N LEU A 198 16.49 -17.95 4.23
CA LEU A 198 15.88 -18.22 5.51
C LEU A 198 15.29 -16.89 6.02
N CYS A 199 14.08 -16.83 6.55
CA CYS A 199 13.55 -15.58 7.13
C CYS A 199 14.13 -15.41 8.54
N PRO A 200 15.24 -14.67 8.75
CA PRO A 200 16.01 -14.80 9.98
C PRO A 200 15.49 -13.88 11.09
N PHE A 201 14.52 -13.03 10.77
CA PHE A 201 13.87 -12.15 11.72
C PHE A 201 13.01 -12.95 12.70
N GLN A 202 13.08 -12.58 13.98
CA GLN A 202 12.37 -13.26 15.07
C GLN A 202 11.22 -12.41 15.65
N ASN A 203 11.16 -11.12 15.31
CA ASN A 203 10.28 -10.14 15.97
C ASN A 203 9.35 -9.39 15.02
N LEU A 204 9.16 -9.88 13.78
CA LEU A 204 8.30 -9.22 12.81
C LEU A 204 6.84 -9.28 13.27
N SER A 205 6.25 -8.09 13.37
CA SER A 205 4.83 -7.86 13.60
C SER A 205 4.11 -7.45 12.30
N SER A 206 4.82 -6.83 11.35
CA SER A 206 4.27 -6.40 10.07
C SER A 206 5.24 -6.66 8.94
N VAL A 207 4.74 -7.28 7.87
CA VAL A 207 5.53 -7.65 6.70
C VAL A 207 4.80 -7.24 5.42
N TYR A 208 5.47 -6.45 4.59
CA TYR A 208 4.98 -5.96 3.30
C TYR A 208 5.98 -6.35 2.22
N LEU A 209 5.61 -7.30 1.37
CA LEU A 209 6.50 -7.87 0.36
C LEU A 209 6.01 -7.52 -1.03
N VAL A 210 6.88 -6.90 -1.82
CA VAL A 210 6.66 -6.71 -3.25
C VAL A 210 7.50 -7.74 -4.01
N LEU A 211 6.83 -8.73 -4.58
CA LEU A 211 7.45 -9.85 -5.29
C LEU A 211 7.72 -9.46 -6.74
N THR A 212 8.91 -9.73 -7.25
CA THR A 212 9.29 -9.41 -8.64
C THR A 212 9.42 -10.65 -9.50
N SER A 213 8.97 -10.59 -10.75
CA SER A 213 8.90 -11.76 -11.66
C SER A 213 10.21 -12.17 -12.33
N LYS A 214 11.30 -11.41 -12.16
CA LYS A 214 12.48 -11.51 -13.04
C LYS A 214 13.37 -12.72 -12.82
N THR A 215 13.13 -13.48 -11.76
CA THR A 215 13.90 -14.68 -11.46
C THR A 215 13.31 -15.86 -12.23
N ARG A 216 14.16 -16.55 -12.99
CA ARG A 216 13.76 -17.72 -13.81
C ARG A 216 13.74 -19.02 -13.00
N HIS A 217 13.81 -18.93 -11.68
CA HIS A 217 13.97 -20.08 -10.82
C HIS A 217 12.57 -20.58 -10.41
N GLY A 218 12.43 -21.87 -10.09
CA GLY A 218 11.12 -22.45 -9.82
C GLY A 218 10.52 -21.96 -8.49
N GLN A 219 9.19 -22.06 -8.36
CA GLN A 219 8.37 -21.53 -7.25
C GLN A 219 8.69 -22.05 -5.84
N GLU A 220 9.62 -22.99 -5.69
CA GLU A 220 9.92 -23.69 -4.44
C GLU A 220 10.50 -22.75 -3.36
N GLY A 221 11.21 -21.69 -3.76
CA GLY A 221 11.91 -20.80 -2.81
C GLY A 221 10.99 -20.07 -1.85
N TRP A 222 9.79 -19.70 -2.30
CA TRP A 222 8.82 -18.99 -1.48
C TRP A 222 8.21 -19.87 -0.39
N THR A 223 8.06 -21.16 -0.66
CA THR A 223 7.51 -22.09 0.34
C THR A 223 8.43 -22.15 1.56
N SER A 224 9.75 -22.28 1.36
CA SER A 224 10.71 -22.26 2.48
C SER A 224 10.71 -20.94 3.24
N PHE A 225 10.69 -19.81 2.51
CA PHE A 225 10.63 -18.49 3.14
C PHE A 225 9.41 -18.34 4.06
N PHE A 226 8.21 -18.72 3.59
CA PHE A 226 7.00 -18.63 4.41
C PHE A 226 6.99 -19.65 5.55
N ASP A 227 7.52 -20.87 5.34
CA ASP A 227 7.68 -21.89 6.39
C ASP A 227 8.48 -21.34 7.58
N GLU A 228 9.50 -20.54 7.30
CA GLU A 228 10.31 -19.92 8.34
C GLU A 228 9.74 -18.63 8.89
N LEU A 229 9.10 -17.80 8.05
CA LEU A 229 8.37 -16.63 8.55
C LEU A 229 7.32 -17.06 9.58
N MET A 230 6.63 -18.18 9.33
CA MET A 230 5.70 -18.79 10.29
C MET A 230 6.37 -19.25 11.57
N SER A 231 7.49 -19.97 11.45
CA SER A 231 8.18 -20.56 12.59
C SER A 231 8.84 -19.50 13.49
N ASN A 232 9.43 -18.48 12.87
CA ASN A 232 10.20 -17.45 13.57
C ASN A 232 9.35 -16.26 14.03
N ASN A 233 8.18 -16.01 13.44
CA ASN A 233 7.36 -14.83 13.73
C ASN A 233 5.91 -15.18 14.09
N PRO A 234 5.66 -15.92 15.19
CA PRO A 234 4.31 -16.29 15.63
C PRO A 234 3.45 -15.09 16.03
N ALA A 235 4.08 -13.94 16.31
CA ALA A 235 3.41 -12.69 16.69
C ALA A 235 2.99 -11.80 15.51
N LEU A 236 3.15 -12.26 14.26
CA LEU A 236 2.81 -11.51 13.06
C LEU A 236 1.35 -11.03 13.09
N LYS A 237 1.15 -9.72 12.91
CA LYS A 237 -0.16 -9.04 12.93
C LYS A 237 -0.61 -8.59 11.54
N ASN A 238 0.33 -8.21 10.68
CA ASN A 238 0.05 -7.68 9.35
C ASN A 238 0.91 -8.40 8.31
N LEU A 239 0.27 -8.96 7.29
CA LEU A 239 0.95 -9.54 6.15
C LEU A 239 0.33 -8.99 4.85
N HIS A 240 1.16 -8.31 4.07
CA HIS A 240 0.82 -7.85 2.74
C HIS A 240 1.80 -8.44 1.72
N ILE A 241 1.25 -8.99 0.65
CA ILE A 241 2.03 -9.57 -0.43
C ILE A 241 1.49 -9.02 -1.74
N GLU A 242 2.37 -8.45 -2.53
CA GLU A 242 2.03 -7.80 -3.78
C GLU A 242 2.92 -8.32 -4.91
N ARG A 243 2.34 -8.52 -6.09
CA ARG A 243 3.10 -8.72 -7.32
C ARG A 243 2.61 -7.79 -8.43
N PRO A 244 3.28 -6.66 -8.67
CA PRO A 244 2.80 -5.63 -9.59
C PRO A 244 2.93 -6.03 -11.07
N ASP A 245 3.86 -6.92 -11.40
CA ASP A 245 4.20 -7.24 -12.79
C ASP A 245 3.07 -8.00 -13.51
N SER A 246 2.66 -7.49 -14.67
CA SER A 246 1.59 -8.04 -15.52
C SER A 246 2.05 -9.18 -16.44
N GLU A 247 3.31 -9.62 -16.38
CA GLU A 247 3.81 -10.66 -17.28
C GLU A 247 3.09 -11.99 -16.98
N GLU A 248 2.20 -12.38 -17.90
CA GLU A 248 1.17 -13.42 -17.76
C GLU A 248 1.70 -14.84 -17.48
N TRP A 249 3.02 -15.05 -17.62
CA TRP A 249 3.56 -16.37 -17.90
C TRP A 249 3.97 -17.20 -16.67
N GLN A 250 4.03 -16.62 -15.46
CA GLN A 250 4.46 -17.37 -14.28
C GLN A 250 3.68 -16.96 -13.03
N ASN A 251 2.58 -17.64 -12.79
CA ASN A 251 1.76 -17.39 -11.62
C ASN A 251 2.30 -18.12 -10.40
N MET A 252 2.67 -17.38 -9.36
CA MET A 252 3.22 -17.94 -8.13
C MET A 252 2.14 -18.65 -7.30
N ASP A 253 2.30 -19.96 -7.08
CA ASP A 253 1.44 -20.78 -6.22
C ASP A 253 1.82 -20.58 -4.75
N MET A 254 0.97 -19.87 -4.02
CA MET A 254 1.06 -19.63 -2.58
C MET A 254 0.11 -20.53 -1.77
N LYS A 255 -0.27 -21.72 -2.29
CA LYS A 255 -1.10 -22.67 -1.52
C LYS A 255 -0.52 -23.00 -0.15
N THR A 256 0.82 -22.98 0.01
CA THR A 256 1.46 -23.23 1.30
C THR A 256 1.03 -22.20 2.35
N LEU A 257 0.84 -20.95 1.93
CA LEU A 257 0.33 -19.88 2.77
C LEU A 257 -1.09 -20.23 3.25
N LEU A 258 -1.98 -20.67 2.37
CA LEU A 258 -3.32 -21.09 2.79
C LEU A 258 -3.32 -22.39 3.60
N TYR A 259 -2.40 -23.33 3.37
CA TYR A 259 -2.44 -24.65 3.98
C TYR A 259 -1.83 -24.69 5.38
N LYS A 260 -0.67 -24.07 5.57
CA LYS A 260 0.16 -24.25 6.78
C LYS A 260 0.09 -23.10 7.77
N THR A 261 -0.35 -21.91 7.36
CA THR A 261 -0.23 -20.71 8.20
C THR A 261 -1.06 -20.75 9.46
N ARG A 262 -0.40 -20.34 10.54
CA ARG A 262 -0.93 -20.24 11.90
C ARG A 262 -0.32 -19.02 12.57
N TRP A 263 -0.85 -17.85 12.25
CA TRP A 263 -0.50 -16.62 12.94
C TRP A 263 -1.69 -16.20 13.83
N PRO A 264 -1.74 -16.63 15.10
CA PRO A 264 -2.91 -16.42 15.95
C PRO A 264 -3.23 -14.94 16.19
N ARG A 265 -2.27 -14.04 15.94
CA ARG A 265 -2.41 -12.58 16.07
C ARG A 265 -2.61 -11.86 14.73
N LEU A 266 -2.73 -12.59 13.61
CA LEU A 266 -2.92 -11.99 12.30
C LEU A 266 -4.24 -11.23 12.27
N SER A 267 -4.11 -9.91 12.15
CA SER A 267 -5.22 -8.96 12.13
C SER A 267 -5.47 -8.40 10.73
N ARG A 268 -4.44 -8.38 9.88
CA ARG A 268 -4.54 -7.90 8.50
C ARG A 268 -3.84 -8.85 7.56
N PHE A 269 -4.55 -9.27 6.53
CA PHE A 269 -4.02 -10.10 5.46
C PHE A 269 -4.39 -9.49 4.11
N SER A 270 -3.39 -9.21 3.29
CA SER A 270 -3.58 -8.61 1.98
C SER A 270 -2.71 -9.29 0.93
N VAL A 271 -3.33 -9.66 -0.18
CA VAL A 271 -2.67 -10.23 -1.35
C VAL A 271 -3.15 -9.47 -2.56
N LYS A 272 -2.21 -8.90 -3.33
CA LYS A 272 -2.50 -8.12 -4.53
C LYS A 272 -1.62 -8.56 -5.70
N GLY A 273 -2.08 -8.37 -6.93
CA GLY A 273 -1.26 -8.62 -8.10
C GLY A 273 -1.51 -9.98 -8.75
N ASN A 274 -0.54 -10.43 -9.54
CA ASN A 274 -0.56 -11.73 -10.21
C ASN A 274 -0.11 -12.87 -9.29
N ILE A 275 -0.85 -13.09 -8.20
CA ILE A 275 -0.51 -14.08 -7.16
C ILE A 275 -1.62 -15.12 -7.07
N ARG A 276 -1.27 -16.41 -7.22
CA ARG A 276 -2.19 -17.54 -7.02
C ARG A 276 -2.20 -18.00 -5.59
N LEU A 277 -3.33 -17.80 -4.92
CA LEU A 277 -3.56 -18.36 -3.58
C LEU A 277 -4.12 -19.79 -3.63
N LEU A 278 -4.87 -20.11 -4.68
CA LEU A 278 -5.56 -21.40 -4.82
C LEU A 278 -4.97 -22.21 -5.98
N PRO A 279 -4.88 -23.54 -5.85
CA PRO A 279 -4.32 -24.42 -6.87
C PRO A 279 -5.21 -24.50 -8.11
N MET A 280 -4.59 -24.52 -9.29
CA MET A 280 -5.30 -24.57 -10.59
C MET A 280 -5.82 -25.92 -11.02
N SER A 281 -5.42 -26.99 -10.33
CA SER A 281 -5.83 -28.31 -10.75
C SER A 281 -7.35 -28.45 -10.61
N PRO A 282 -8.09 -28.79 -11.69
CA PRO A 282 -9.52 -29.12 -11.59
C PRO A 282 -9.75 -30.35 -10.69
N VAL A 283 -8.68 -31.10 -10.40
CA VAL A 283 -8.66 -32.28 -9.53
C VAL A 283 -8.36 -31.94 -8.07
N THR A 284 -8.26 -30.66 -7.70
CA THR A 284 -8.23 -30.26 -6.28
C THR A 284 -9.66 -29.95 -5.83
N PRO A 285 -10.46 -30.95 -5.39
CA PRO A 285 -11.64 -30.64 -4.60
C PRO A 285 -11.15 -29.89 -3.35
N ASN A 286 -11.92 -28.91 -2.88
CA ASN A 286 -11.67 -28.10 -1.67
C ASN A 286 -10.85 -26.80 -1.74
N ARG A 287 -10.96 -26.02 -2.82
CA ARG A 287 -10.52 -24.60 -2.77
C ARG A 287 -11.24 -23.82 -1.67
N ASP A 288 -12.54 -24.03 -1.57
CA ASP A 288 -13.43 -23.38 -0.61
C ASP A 288 -13.09 -23.76 0.82
N GLU A 289 -12.87 -25.06 1.07
CA GLU A 289 -12.43 -25.53 2.38
C GLU A 289 -11.03 -25.03 2.73
N LEU A 290 -10.09 -24.91 1.79
CA LEU A 290 -8.76 -24.35 2.09
C LEU A 290 -8.85 -22.90 2.59
N MET A 291 -9.67 -22.06 1.94
CA MET A 291 -9.88 -20.69 2.39
C MET A 291 -10.64 -20.67 3.72
N ALA A 292 -11.69 -21.47 3.88
CA ALA A 292 -12.43 -21.57 5.13
C ALA A 292 -11.52 -22.01 6.30
N GLN A 293 -10.69 -23.03 6.10
CA GLN A 293 -9.69 -23.48 7.08
C GLN A 293 -8.67 -22.38 7.41
N PHE A 294 -8.19 -21.65 6.40
CA PHE A 294 -7.33 -20.49 6.63
C PHE A 294 -8.03 -19.47 7.55
N LEU A 295 -9.27 -19.11 7.27
CA LEU A 295 -10.00 -18.12 8.06
C LEU A 295 -10.34 -18.58 9.47
N ILE A 296 -10.72 -19.86 9.65
CA ILE A 296 -10.93 -20.47 10.97
C ILE A 296 -9.67 -20.36 11.84
N ARG A 297 -8.49 -20.55 11.24
CA ARG A 297 -7.20 -20.46 11.95
C ARG A 297 -6.78 -19.03 12.29
N HIS A 298 -7.41 -18.02 11.70
CA HIS A 298 -7.08 -16.61 11.90
C HIS A 298 -8.27 -15.82 12.45
N PRO A 299 -8.79 -16.14 13.65
CA PRO A 299 -9.99 -15.52 14.21
C PRO A 299 -9.82 -14.04 14.59
N MET A 300 -8.57 -13.55 14.63
CA MET A 300 -8.26 -12.15 14.92
C MET A 300 -8.30 -11.24 13.69
N LEU A 301 -8.59 -11.79 12.51
CA LEU A 301 -8.58 -11.05 11.26
C LEU A 301 -9.65 -9.95 11.27
N ARG A 302 -9.20 -8.71 11.10
CA ARG A 302 -10.02 -7.50 10.96
C ARG A 302 -10.07 -6.99 9.53
N SER A 303 -9.05 -7.31 8.74
CA SER A 303 -8.84 -6.76 7.41
C SER A 303 -8.43 -7.87 6.45
N LEU A 304 -9.22 -8.11 5.40
CA LEU A 304 -8.95 -9.12 4.38
C LEU A 304 -9.00 -8.49 3.00
N GLN A 305 -7.87 -8.51 2.29
CA GLN A 305 -7.75 -8.02 0.92
C GLN A 305 -7.22 -9.10 -0.01
N LEU A 306 -7.97 -9.44 -1.05
CA LEU A 306 -7.64 -10.49 -2.02
C LEU A 306 -7.83 -9.94 -3.43
N ARG A 307 -6.91 -9.08 -3.89
CA ARG A 307 -6.94 -8.45 -5.22
C ARG A 307 -6.03 -9.18 -6.21
N THR A 308 -6.46 -10.35 -6.63
CA THR A 308 -5.72 -11.12 -7.64
C THR A 308 -6.14 -10.66 -9.03
N TYR A 309 -5.18 -10.19 -9.85
CA TYR A 309 -5.46 -9.88 -11.24
C TYR A 309 -5.43 -11.19 -12.01
N TYR A 310 -6.56 -11.59 -12.57
CA TYR A 310 -6.56 -12.65 -13.55
C TYR A 310 -7.36 -12.22 -14.77
N GLY A 311 -6.86 -12.60 -15.94
CA GLY A 311 -7.58 -12.40 -17.19
C GLY A 311 -8.96 -13.08 -17.19
N PRO A 312 -9.84 -12.73 -18.14
CA PRO A 312 -11.23 -13.17 -18.21
C PRO A 312 -11.42 -14.69 -18.12
N GLN A 313 -10.47 -15.49 -18.60
CA GLN A 313 -10.50 -16.96 -18.51
C GLN A 313 -10.50 -17.53 -17.08
N TRP A 314 -10.05 -16.75 -16.09
CA TRP A 314 -9.99 -17.13 -14.68
C TRP A 314 -11.19 -16.61 -13.88
N SER A 315 -11.94 -15.64 -14.43
CA SER A 315 -13.14 -15.08 -13.79
C SER A 315 -14.28 -16.10 -13.62
N LYS A 316 -14.22 -17.23 -14.34
CA LYS A 316 -15.16 -18.34 -14.20
C LYS A 316 -14.85 -19.22 -12.99
N GLU A 317 -13.61 -19.22 -12.50
CA GLU A 317 -13.20 -19.95 -11.29
C GLU A 317 -13.51 -19.09 -10.05
N ARG A 318 -14.80 -18.79 -9.90
CA ARG A 318 -15.36 -17.92 -8.86
C ARG A 318 -14.96 -18.43 -7.47
N LEU A 319 -14.61 -17.52 -6.55
CA LEU A 319 -14.59 -17.80 -5.12
C LEU A 319 -16.03 -18.00 -4.63
N GLU A 320 -16.68 -19.10 -5.02
CA GLU A 320 -17.85 -19.60 -4.30
C GLU A 320 -17.47 -19.95 -2.85
N ALA A 321 -16.19 -20.19 -2.58
CA ALA A 321 -15.52 -20.23 -1.27
C ALA A 321 -15.99 -19.20 -0.25
N VAL A 322 -16.38 -18.01 -0.70
CA VAL A 322 -16.79 -16.93 0.20
C VAL A 322 -18.24 -17.08 0.66
N LYS A 323 -19.04 -17.86 -0.05
CA LYS A 323 -20.47 -18.04 0.24
C LYS A 323 -20.74 -18.60 1.64
N ASP A 324 -19.74 -19.28 2.21
CA ASP A 324 -19.76 -19.83 3.56
C ASP A 324 -18.52 -19.42 4.35
N LEU A 325 -18.09 -18.14 4.26
CA LEU A 325 -17.01 -17.69 5.12
C LEU A 325 -17.40 -17.99 6.57
N PRO A 326 -16.60 -18.78 7.30
CA PRO A 326 -16.83 -19.02 8.72
C PRO A 326 -16.91 -17.64 9.36
N GLY A 327 -17.96 -17.39 10.15
CA GLY A 327 -18.23 -16.07 10.69
C GLY A 327 -16.95 -15.48 11.28
N LEU A 328 -16.41 -14.44 10.64
CA LEU A 328 -15.27 -13.67 11.13
C LEU A 328 -15.88 -12.47 11.87
N PRO A 329 -16.29 -12.61 13.14
CA PRO A 329 -17.06 -11.58 13.85
C PRO A 329 -16.28 -10.28 14.05
N ARG A 330 -14.97 -10.29 13.80
CA ARG A 330 -14.07 -9.14 13.94
C ARG A 330 -13.72 -8.50 12.60
N LEU A 331 -14.20 -9.03 11.49
CA LEU A 331 -13.88 -8.47 10.17
C LEU A 331 -14.57 -7.11 10.02
N GLN A 332 -13.75 -6.08 9.85
CA GLN A 332 -14.17 -4.69 9.68
C GLN A 332 -13.91 -4.19 8.26
N SER A 333 -13.02 -4.84 7.51
CA SER A 333 -12.58 -4.37 6.20
C SER A 333 -12.43 -5.54 5.26
N LEU A 334 -13.19 -5.51 4.16
CA LEU A 334 -13.21 -6.55 3.14
C LEU A 334 -12.97 -5.95 1.76
N ASP A 335 -12.00 -6.50 1.04
CA ASP A 335 -11.61 -6.05 -0.29
C ASP A 335 -11.32 -7.26 -1.17
N ILE A 336 -12.25 -7.64 -2.03
CA ILE A 336 -12.09 -8.84 -2.85
C ILE A 336 -12.09 -8.44 -4.32
N GLY A 337 -11.01 -8.79 -5.01
CA GLY A 337 -10.87 -8.74 -6.45
C GLY A 337 -11.76 -9.80 -7.12
N GLY A 338 -12.37 -9.46 -8.25
CA GLY A 338 -13.26 -10.35 -8.99
C GLY A 338 -14.69 -10.40 -8.45
N TYR A 339 -15.47 -11.37 -8.94
CA TYR A 339 -16.92 -11.42 -8.69
C TYR A 339 -17.19 -12.01 -7.32
N LEU A 340 -17.48 -11.13 -6.36
CA LEU A 340 -18.01 -11.49 -5.05
C LEU A 340 -19.51 -11.17 -5.00
N PRO A 341 -20.41 -12.17 -5.04
CA PRO A 341 -21.83 -11.90 -4.85
C PRO A 341 -22.07 -11.44 -3.40
N LEU A 342 -22.75 -10.31 -3.21
CA LEU A 342 -23.07 -9.76 -1.88
C LEU A 342 -23.80 -10.76 -0.98
N ASN A 343 -24.68 -11.60 -1.55
CA ASN A 343 -25.39 -12.64 -0.80
C ASN A 343 -24.49 -13.79 -0.32
N GLY A 344 -23.25 -13.87 -0.81
CA GLY A 344 -22.26 -14.79 -0.28
C GLY A 344 -21.63 -14.28 1.01
N ILE A 345 -21.78 -13.01 1.36
CA ILE A 345 -21.23 -12.46 2.61
C ILE A 345 -22.22 -12.77 3.74
N PRO A 346 -21.82 -13.47 4.81
CA PRO A 346 -22.69 -13.70 5.96
C PRO A 346 -23.24 -12.38 6.53
N LEU A 347 -24.53 -12.34 6.87
CA LEU A 347 -25.17 -11.12 7.41
C LEU A 347 -24.49 -10.61 8.68
N SER A 348 -24.01 -11.52 9.53
CA SER A 348 -23.25 -11.18 10.74
C SER A 348 -21.96 -10.43 10.41
N MET A 349 -21.27 -10.82 9.35
CA MET A 349 -20.08 -10.14 8.85
C MET A 349 -20.43 -8.78 8.25
N LEU A 350 -21.47 -8.70 7.40
CA LEU A 350 -21.91 -7.43 6.82
C LEU A 350 -22.17 -6.37 7.90
N SER A 351 -22.80 -6.75 9.00
CA SER A 351 -23.11 -5.82 10.10
C SER A 351 -21.89 -5.21 10.80
N SER A 352 -20.74 -5.87 10.78
CA SER A 352 -19.49 -5.39 11.38
C SER A 352 -18.54 -4.70 10.39
N LEU A 353 -18.80 -4.78 9.09
CA LEU A 353 -17.95 -4.17 8.08
C LEU A 353 -18.07 -2.64 8.12
N GLU A 354 -16.92 -1.98 8.25
CA GLU A 354 -16.75 -0.53 8.12
C GLU A 354 -16.26 -0.14 6.72
N TYR A 355 -15.55 -1.04 6.03
CA TYR A 355 -15.05 -0.89 4.67
C TYR A 355 -15.41 -2.10 3.80
N LEU A 356 -15.92 -1.83 2.61
CA LEU A 356 -16.20 -2.84 1.59
C LEU A 356 -15.71 -2.37 0.22
N ALA A 357 -14.88 -3.17 -0.44
CA ALA A 357 -14.52 -2.97 -1.85
C ALA A 357 -15.01 -4.13 -2.71
N LEU A 358 -15.83 -3.80 -3.70
CA LEU A 358 -16.39 -4.71 -4.69
C LEU A 358 -15.73 -4.40 -6.02
N HIS A 359 -14.87 -5.29 -6.47
CA HIS A 359 -14.22 -5.16 -7.76
C HIS A 359 -15.08 -5.80 -8.85
N GLU A 360 -14.97 -5.27 -10.07
CA GLU A 360 -15.56 -5.91 -11.22
C GLU A 360 -14.66 -7.05 -11.71
N THR A 361 -15.30 -8.12 -12.23
CA THR A 361 -14.58 -9.03 -13.12
C THR A 361 -14.43 -8.35 -14.47
N PRO A 362 -13.23 -8.37 -15.09
CA PRO A 362 -13.07 -7.96 -16.48
C PRO A 362 -13.83 -8.96 -17.36
N ALA A 363 -15.13 -8.74 -17.54
CA ALA A 363 -15.95 -9.45 -18.51
C ALA A 363 -15.72 -8.78 -19.86
N THR A 364 -15.47 -9.59 -20.88
CA THR A 364 -15.35 -9.13 -22.28
C THR A 364 -16.62 -8.45 -22.80
N ASP A 365 -17.76 -8.60 -22.09
CA ASP A 365 -19.08 -8.02 -22.41
C ASP A 365 -19.57 -7.10 -21.27
N TRP A 366 -18.82 -6.04 -20.96
CA TRP A 366 -19.19 -5.00 -19.97
C TRP A 366 -20.58 -4.35 -20.24
N LEU A 367 -21.05 -4.37 -21.49
CA LEU A 367 -22.39 -3.89 -21.89
C LEU A 367 -23.55 -4.76 -21.39
N LYS A 368 -23.28 -5.99 -20.90
CA LYS A 368 -24.31 -6.92 -20.40
C LYS A 368 -24.24 -7.14 -18.89
N PHE A 369 -23.48 -6.32 -18.15
CA PHE A 369 -23.55 -6.36 -16.70
C PHE A 369 -24.96 -5.93 -16.26
N ASP A 370 -25.85 -6.90 -16.01
CA ASP A 370 -27.23 -6.62 -15.65
C ASP A 370 -27.24 -6.07 -14.23
N LEU A 371 -27.66 -4.81 -14.06
CA LEU A 371 -27.89 -4.19 -12.75
C LEU A 371 -28.82 -5.01 -11.85
N LYS A 372 -29.54 -6.00 -12.40
CA LYS A 372 -30.29 -7.00 -11.63
C LYS A 372 -29.42 -7.89 -10.74
N ASP A 373 -28.14 -8.09 -11.06
CA ASP A 373 -27.22 -8.77 -10.13
C ASP A 373 -26.91 -7.89 -8.91
N PHE A 374 -26.93 -6.56 -9.09
CA PHE A 374 -27.03 -5.57 -8.00
C PHE A 374 -28.43 -5.46 -7.39
N GLY A 375 -29.43 -6.20 -7.88
CA GLY A 375 -30.75 -6.33 -7.22
C GLY A 375 -30.66 -6.91 -5.80
N ARG A 376 -29.46 -7.26 -5.35
CA ARG A 376 -29.10 -7.70 -4.00
C ARG A 376 -28.50 -6.59 -3.13
N LEU A 377 -28.53 -5.33 -3.57
CA LEU A 377 -28.18 -4.17 -2.73
C LEU A 377 -28.95 -4.17 -1.40
N ASP A 378 -30.13 -4.79 -1.33
CA ASP A 378 -30.88 -4.96 -0.08
C ASP A 378 -30.09 -5.70 1.01
N ALA A 379 -29.15 -6.59 0.66
CA ALA A 379 -28.27 -7.21 1.65
C ALA A 379 -27.43 -6.16 2.40
N LEU A 380 -27.09 -5.05 1.76
CA LEU A 380 -26.35 -3.96 2.39
C LEU A 380 -27.18 -3.19 3.43
N ARG A 381 -28.51 -3.39 3.51
CA ARG A 381 -29.31 -2.87 4.64
C ARG A 381 -28.84 -3.41 5.98
N HIS A 382 -28.19 -4.59 5.97
CA HIS A 382 -27.60 -5.19 7.15
C HIS A 382 -26.21 -4.61 7.48
N ALA A 383 -25.58 -3.89 6.55
CA ALA A 383 -24.25 -3.31 6.71
C ALA A 383 -24.30 -1.97 7.48
N THR A 384 -24.86 -2.02 8.69
CA THR A 384 -25.14 -0.84 9.53
C THR A 384 -23.89 -0.08 9.98
N SER A 385 -22.73 -0.72 10.00
CA SER A 385 -21.44 -0.10 10.36
C SER A 385 -20.67 0.45 9.15
N LEU A 386 -21.17 0.26 7.92
CA LEU A 386 -20.42 0.54 6.70
C LEU A 386 -20.26 2.05 6.50
N LYS A 387 -19.01 2.50 6.48
CA LYS A 387 -18.63 3.92 6.29
C LYS A 387 -17.97 4.17 4.94
N VAL A 388 -17.32 3.15 4.39
CA VAL A 388 -16.54 3.25 3.16
C VAL A 388 -16.96 2.17 2.18
N LEU A 389 -17.27 2.59 0.96
CA LEU A 389 -17.64 1.70 -0.12
C LEU A 389 -16.84 2.01 -1.38
N ALA A 390 -16.09 1.03 -1.88
CA ALA A 390 -15.41 1.10 -3.16
C ALA A 390 -16.10 0.15 -4.16
N VAL A 391 -16.57 0.66 -5.29
CA VAL A 391 -17.48 -0.06 -6.19
C VAL A 391 -17.21 0.27 -7.65
N PRO A 392 -17.65 -0.56 -8.60
CA PRO A 392 -17.51 -0.24 -10.02
C PRO A 392 -18.39 0.97 -10.43
N PRO A 393 -17.99 1.76 -11.43
CA PRO A 393 -18.76 2.90 -11.97
C PRO A 393 -20.21 2.58 -12.35
N GLN A 394 -20.51 1.34 -12.68
CA GLN A 394 -21.81 0.83 -13.12
C GLN A 394 -22.88 1.03 -12.04
N ILE A 395 -22.50 1.08 -10.76
CA ILE A 395 -23.39 1.40 -9.64
C ILE A 395 -23.98 2.82 -9.75
N LEU A 396 -23.42 3.72 -10.56
CA LEU A 396 -24.01 5.05 -10.78
C LEU A 396 -25.46 4.99 -11.30
N GLY A 397 -25.86 3.90 -11.95
CA GLY A 397 -27.26 3.64 -12.31
C GLY A 397 -28.18 3.50 -11.10
N THR A 398 -27.69 2.90 -10.01
CA THR A 398 -28.42 2.51 -8.80
C THR A 398 -28.06 3.35 -7.57
N ILE A 399 -27.30 4.44 -7.74
CA ILE A 399 -26.82 5.29 -6.65
C ILE A 399 -27.94 5.81 -5.73
N LYS A 400 -29.14 6.07 -6.27
CA LYS A 400 -30.31 6.46 -5.47
C LYS A 400 -30.74 5.34 -4.54
N THR A 401 -30.82 4.11 -5.04
CA THR A 401 -31.12 2.92 -4.24
C THR A 401 -30.06 2.70 -3.18
N LEU A 402 -28.78 2.82 -3.54
CA LEU A 402 -27.68 2.70 -2.59
C LEU A 402 -27.82 3.73 -1.45
N ALA A 403 -28.12 4.98 -1.77
CA ALA A 403 -28.31 6.03 -0.78
C ALA A 403 -29.50 5.80 0.15
N THR A 404 -30.56 5.16 -0.35
CA THR A 404 -31.69 4.75 0.51
C THR A 404 -31.35 3.57 1.42
N VAL A 405 -30.43 2.71 1.00
CA VAL A 405 -30.04 1.50 1.75
C VAL A 405 -28.97 1.80 2.79
N ILE A 406 -27.98 2.65 2.47
CA ILE A 406 -26.85 3.00 3.35
C ILE A 406 -26.64 4.52 3.35
N PRO A 407 -27.54 5.30 3.97
CA PRO A 407 -27.43 6.75 3.98
C PRO A 407 -26.22 7.28 4.77
N SER A 408 -25.61 6.45 5.63
CA SER A 408 -24.45 6.76 6.49
C SER A 408 -23.09 6.60 5.80
N LEU A 409 -23.04 6.35 4.48
CA LEU A 409 -21.76 6.24 3.79
C LEU A 409 -21.01 7.57 3.83
N GLY A 410 -19.85 7.56 4.47
CA GLY A 410 -18.96 8.70 4.56
C GLY A 410 -18.00 8.82 3.38
N ARG A 411 -17.64 7.70 2.73
CA ARG A 411 -16.70 7.68 1.60
C ARG A 411 -17.15 6.72 0.51
N ILE A 412 -17.11 7.18 -0.73
CA ILE A 412 -17.41 6.36 -1.91
C ILE A 412 -16.24 6.47 -2.89
N GLN A 413 -15.72 5.33 -3.36
CA GLN A 413 -14.73 5.26 -4.44
C GLN A 413 -15.33 4.50 -5.62
N PHE A 414 -15.25 5.07 -6.82
CA PHE A 414 -15.50 4.32 -8.06
C PHE A 414 -14.20 3.67 -8.55
N LEU A 415 -14.18 2.34 -8.57
CA LEU A 415 -13.04 1.51 -8.94
C LEU A 415 -12.97 1.39 -10.45
N ARG A 416 -11.95 1.99 -11.06
CA ARG A 416 -11.71 1.86 -12.50
C ARG A 416 -10.71 0.74 -12.75
N ASP A 417 -10.91 0.01 -13.84
CA ASP A 417 -9.94 -0.97 -14.28
C ASP A 417 -8.70 -0.25 -14.85
N PRO A 418 -7.51 -0.42 -14.26
CA PRO A 418 -6.28 0.19 -14.76
C PRO A 418 -5.85 -0.36 -16.14
N THR A 419 -6.33 -1.53 -16.54
CA THR A 419 -6.08 -2.12 -17.88
C THR A 419 -6.93 -1.49 -18.97
N PHE A 420 -7.96 -0.73 -18.57
CA PHE A 420 -8.65 0.22 -19.43
C PHE A 420 -7.72 1.42 -19.66
N GLN A 421 -6.62 1.15 -20.37
CA GLN A 421 -5.81 2.21 -20.95
C GLN A 421 -6.74 3.06 -21.79
N PHE A 422 -6.71 4.37 -21.55
CA PHE A 422 -7.41 5.41 -22.30
C PHE A 422 -7.20 5.17 -23.79
N LYS A 423 -8.06 4.35 -24.41
CA LYS A 423 -8.13 4.28 -25.85
C LYS A 423 -8.65 5.63 -26.25
N LYS A 424 -7.74 6.49 -26.69
CA LYS A 424 -7.98 7.85 -27.20
C LYS A 424 -9.29 7.83 -28.01
N GLY A 425 -10.40 8.29 -27.42
CA GLY A 425 -11.74 8.25 -28.01
C GLY A 425 -12.85 7.53 -27.23
N ALA A 426 -12.56 6.77 -26.17
CA ALA A 426 -13.61 6.24 -25.29
C ALA A 426 -14.00 7.27 -24.22
N ASN A 427 -15.26 7.70 -24.22
CA ASN A 427 -15.86 8.61 -23.23
C ASN A 427 -15.96 7.94 -21.84
N GLU A 428 -14.83 7.77 -21.16
CA GLU A 428 -14.76 7.20 -19.80
C GLU A 428 -14.88 8.25 -18.69
N THR A 429 -14.85 9.53 -19.07
CA THR A 429 -15.18 10.59 -18.15
C THR A 429 -16.68 10.64 -17.98
N VAL A 430 -17.12 10.87 -16.75
CA VAL A 430 -18.55 11.05 -16.49
C VAL A 430 -18.92 12.42 -17.04
N PRO A 431 -19.81 12.53 -18.06
CA PRO A 431 -20.20 13.83 -18.57
C PRO A 431 -20.78 14.66 -17.42
N VAL A 432 -20.41 15.94 -17.32
CA VAL A 432 -20.90 16.83 -16.24
C VAL A 432 -22.42 16.80 -16.14
N ASN A 433 -23.13 16.73 -17.27
CA ASN A 433 -24.60 16.62 -17.30
C ASN A 433 -25.12 15.32 -16.69
N PHE A 434 -24.43 14.19 -16.91
CA PHE A 434 -24.78 12.93 -16.28
C PHE A 434 -24.52 13.01 -14.78
N ALA A 435 -23.36 13.55 -14.35
CA ALA A 435 -23.06 13.76 -12.95
C ALA A 435 -24.11 14.66 -12.27
N ALA A 436 -24.49 15.76 -12.93
CA ALA A 436 -25.54 16.67 -12.47
C ALA A 436 -26.89 15.95 -12.28
N SER A 437 -27.26 15.05 -13.20
CA SER A 437 -28.48 14.25 -13.08
C SER A 437 -28.50 13.33 -11.85
N LYS A 438 -27.32 12.97 -11.32
CA LYS A 438 -27.15 12.11 -10.14
C LYS A 438 -27.00 12.89 -8.83
N MET A 439 -26.85 14.21 -8.85
CA MET A 439 -26.65 15.02 -7.64
C MET A 439 -27.76 14.82 -6.60
N LYS A 440 -29.03 14.76 -7.03
CA LYS A 440 -30.15 14.52 -6.11
C LYS A 440 -30.04 13.19 -5.36
N ALA A 441 -29.39 12.20 -5.95
CA ALA A 441 -29.13 10.93 -5.30
C ALA A 441 -27.95 11.01 -4.35
N PHE A 442 -26.87 11.71 -4.71
CA PHE A 442 -25.74 11.93 -3.81
C PHE A 442 -26.09 12.76 -2.58
N ALA A 443 -26.99 13.74 -2.73
CA ALA A 443 -27.55 14.54 -1.64
C ALA A 443 -28.23 13.72 -0.53
N LEU A 444 -28.57 12.45 -0.80
CA LEU A 444 -29.15 11.55 0.20
C LEU A 444 -28.10 10.99 1.17
N PHE A 445 -26.80 11.02 0.81
CA PHE A 445 -25.70 10.64 1.69
C PHE A 445 -25.25 11.83 2.54
N LYS A 446 -25.92 12.05 3.68
CA LYS A 446 -25.67 13.23 4.53
C LYS A 446 -24.23 13.28 5.07
N GLU A 447 -23.62 12.13 5.28
CA GLU A 447 -22.26 12.00 5.85
C GLU A 447 -21.15 11.91 4.79
N LEU A 448 -21.50 11.92 3.50
CA LEU A 448 -20.53 11.77 2.42
C LEU A 448 -19.51 12.91 2.45
N SER A 449 -18.28 12.58 2.80
CA SER A 449 -17.13 13.49 2.89
C SER A 449 -16.12 13.30 1.76
N HIS A 450 -16.03 12.08 1.20
CA HIS A 450 -15.07 11.75 0.13
C HIS A 450 -15.77 11.07 -1.04
N LEU A 451 -15.53 11.58 -2.25
CA LEU A 451 -16.03 11.03 -3.50
C LEU A 451 -14.88 10.80 -4.49
N GLY A 452 -14.33 9.59 -4.49
CA GLY A 452 -13.21 9.20 -5.36
C GLY A 452 -13.64 8.43 -6.60
N GLY A 453 -12.81 8.42 -7.64
CA GLY A 453 -13.03 7.70 -8.90
C GLY A 453 -14.16 8.25 -9.78
N PHE A 454 -14.83 9.29 -9.29
CA PHE A 454 -15.89 10.01 -9.97
C PHE A 454 -15.28 11.02 -10.94
N LEU A 455 -14.55 10.50 -11.94
CA LEU A 455 -13.75 11.29 -12.89
C LEU A 455 -14.65 12.07 -13.86
N VAL A 456 -15.23 13.15 -13.34
CA VAL A 456 -15.73 14.25 -14.14
C VAL A 456 -14.52 14.90 -14.79
N ALA A 457 -14.50 14.93 -16.12
CA ALA A 457 -13.48 15.64 -16.86
C ALA A 457 -13.65 17.13 -16.60
N ILE A 458 -12.58 17.79 -16.18
CA ILE A 458 -12.57 19.25 -16.09
C ILE A 458 -11.35 19.80 -16.82
N ASN A 459 -11.58 20.88 -17.55
CA ASN A 459 -10.52 21.75 -18.05
C ASN A 459 -10.46 23.00 -17.16
N PRO A 460 -9.49 23.10 -16.23
CA PRO A 460 -9.46 24.18 -15.26
C PRO A 460 -9.13 25.56 -15.85
N THR A 461 -8.69 25.68 -17.10
CA THR A 461 -8.35 26.99 -17.71
C THR A 461 -9.44 27.53 -18.63
N ALA A 462 -10.32 26.68 -19.14
CA ALA A 462 -11.20 27.02 -20.26
C ALA A 462 -12.61 27.50 -19.86
N GLY A 463 -12.77 28.41 -18.88
CA GLY A 463 -14.06 29.06 -18.56
C GLY A 463 -15.27 28.14 -18.23
N GLY A 464 -15.08 26.82 -18.25
CA GLY A 464 -16.09 25.76 -18.07
C GLY A 464 -16.50 25.54 -16.63
N HIS A 465 -16.00 26.38 -15.72
CA HIS A 465 -16.24 26.30 -14.28
C HIS A 465 -17.70 26.43 -13.92
N ARG A 466 -18.52 27.22 -14.64
CA ARG A 466 -19.89 27.52 -14.18
C ARG A 466 -20.78 26.29 -13.98
N THR A 467 -20.70 25.28 -14.85
CA THR A 467 -21.53 24.06 -14.70
C THR A 467 -20.96 23.14 -13.62
N PHE A 468 -19.64 23.01 -13.57
CA PHE A 468 -18.94 22.20 -12.58
C PHE A 468 -19.08 22.79 -11.16
N ASP A 469 -18.87 24.10 -11.00
CA ASP A 469 -19.06 24.85 -9.77
C ASP A 469 -20.50 24.76 -9.27
N LYS A 470 -21.50 24.88 -10.17
CA LYS A 470 -22.91 24.67 -9.78
C LYS A 470 -23.16 23.25 -9.28
N MET A 471 -22.53 22.25 -9.90
CA MET A 471 -22.61 20.86 -9.46
C MET A 471 -21.95 20.67 -8.09
N LEU A 472 -20.72 21.17 -7.91
CA LEU A 472 -20.00 21.14 -6.64
C LEU A 472 -20.74 21.89 -5.54
N GLN A 473 -21.23 23.09 -5.83
CA GLN A 473 -22.05 23.87 -4.90
C GLN A 473 -23.29 23.09 -4.46
N GLY A 474 -24.01 22.46 -5.39
CA GLY A 474 -25.18 21.66 -5.04
C GLY A 474 -24.84 20.42 -4.21
N LEU A 475 -23.71 19.75 -4.48
CA LEU A 475 -23.23 18.62 -3.66
C LEU A 475 -22.79 19.11 -2.28
N ALA A 476 -21.91 20.09 -2.23
CA ALA A 476 -21.38 20.67 -0.99
C ALA A 476 -22.49 21.20 -0.08
N ASN A 477 -23.53 21.84 -0.63
CA ASN A 477 -24.63 22.36 0.18
C ASN A 477 -25.60 21.27 0.67
N SER A 478 -25.57 20.06 0.08
CA SER A 478 -26.47 18.96 0.44
C SER A 478 -25.81 17.81 1.22
N THR A 479 -24.48 17.81 1.31
CA THR A 479 -23.68 16.78 1.99
C THR A 479 -22.52 17.39 2.76
N GLN A 480 -21.81 16.56 3.52
CA GLN A 480 -20.55 16.92 4.17
C GLN A 480 -19.33 16.79 3.24
N LEU A 481 -19.52 16.88 1.91
CA LEU A 481 -18.45 16.62 0.95
C LEU A 481 -17.30 17.60 1.18
N GLN A 482 -16.11 17.05 1.35
CA GLN A 482 -14.84 17.76 1.56
C GLN A 482 -13.89 17.49 0.40
N PHE A 483 -13.82 16.25 -0.07
CA PHE A 483 -12.87 15.83 -1.10
C PHE A 483 -13.56 15.15 -2.27
N MET A 484 -13.11 15.48 -3.48
CA MET A 484 -13.60 14.85 -4.70
C MET A 484 -12.44 14.58 -5.67
N GLU A 485 -12.38 13.35 -6.21
CA GLU A 485 -11.42 13.02 -7.26
C GLU A 485 -12.04 13.33 -8.63
N ILE A 486 -11.31 14.09 -9.42
CA ILE A 486 -11.68 14.54 -10.76
C ILE A 486 -10.58 14.18 -11.76
N PHE A 487 -10.86 14.26 -13.05
CA PHE A 487 -9.84 14.11 -14.08
C PHE A 487 -9.49 15.47 -14.67
N ASP A 488 -8.24 15.86 -14.48
CA ASP A 488 -7.68 17.10 -15.02
C ASP A 488 -7.32 16.86 -16.49
N GLU A 489 -8.14 17.35 -17.42
CA GLU A 489 -7.96 17.13 -18.86
C GLU A 489 -6.65 17.71 -19.39
N LEU A 490 -6.13 18.78 -18.78
CA LEU A 490 -4.89 19.41 -19.22
C LEU A 490 -3.66 18.62 -18.84
N GLN A 491 -3.71 17.97 -17.67
CA GLN A 491 -2.62 17.17 -17.14
C GLN A 491 -2.79 15.67 -17.43
N GLU A 492 -3.94 15.27 -17.98
CA GLU A 492 -4.34 13.89 -18.25
C GLU A 492 -4.19 12.97 -17.03
N VAL A 493 -4.44 13.50 -15.81
CA VAL A 493 -4.29 12.74 -14.57
C VAL A 493 -5.48 12.93 -13.61
N PRO A 494 -5.82 11.90 -12.83
CA PRO A 494 -6.73 12.07 -11.70
C PRO A 494 -6.11 12.97 -10.63
N ARG A 495 -6.91 13.88 -10.08
CA ARG A 495 -6.50 14.80 -9.01
C ARG A 495 -7.61 14.93 -7.98
N TRP A 496 -7.22 15.11 -6.73
CA TRP A 496 -8.15 15.44 -5.67
C TRP A 496 -8.30 16.96 -5.55
N LEU A 497 -9.55 17.41 -5.43
CA LEU A 497 -9.89 18.75 -5.00
C LEU A 497 -10.40 18.73 -3.56
N GLU A 498 -10.15 19.82 -2.85
CA GLU A 498 -10.71 20.13 -1.55
C GLU A 498 -11.74 21.25 -1.72
N ILE A 499 -12.93 21.05 -1.15
CA ILE A 499 -14.05 21.97 -1.23
C ILE A 499 -13.91 22.99 -0.11
N GLU A 500 -13.91 24.27 -0.49
CA GLU A 500 -13.87 25.39 0.45
C GLU A 500 -15.27 25.80 0.85
N ARG A 501 -15.41 26.15 2.14
CA ARG A 501 -16.65 26.65 2.73
C ARG A 501 -16.39 27.95 3.46
N ASN A 502 -17.36 28.86 3.40
CA ASN A 502 -17.34 30.08 4.21
C ASN A 502 -17.67 29.79 5.69
N GLU A 503 -17.67 30.83 6.52
CA GLU A 503 -17.99 30.72 7.96
C GLU A 503 -19.39 30.16 8.23
N GLU A 504 -20.31 30.28 7.27
CA GLU A 504 -21.70 29.78 7.34
C GLU A 504 -21.79 28.30 6.91
N GLY A 505 -20.67 27.68 6.50
CA GLY A 505 -20.61 26.31 5.99
C GLY A 505 -21.06 26.16 4.53
N SER A 506 -21.37 27.26 3.84
CA SER A 506 -21.77 27.28 2.43
C SER A 506 -20.56 27.19 1.51
N TYR A 507 -20.72 26.54 0.36
CA TYR A 507 -19.68 26.45 -0.67
C TYR A 507 -19.15 27.83 -1.09
N SER A 508 -17.83 28.02 -1.01
CA SER A 508 -17.12 29.25 -1.43
C SER A 508 -16.13 29.03 -2.58
N GLY A 509 -15.77 27.78 -2.88
CA GLY A 509 -14.80 27.44 -3.92
C GLY A 509 -14.23 26.04 -3.76
N TRP A 510 -13.11 25.80 -4.44
CA TRP A 510 -12.30 24.60 -4.29
C TRP A 510 -10.87 24.87 -4.74
N HIS A 511 -9.93 24.05 -4.28
CA HIS A 511 -8.56 24.04 -4.77
C HIS A 511 -8.03 22.60 -4.89
N PHE A 512 -6.99 22.41 -5.69
CA PHE A 512 -6.35 21.10 -5.80
C PHE A 512 -5.53 20.79 -4.56
N VAL A 513 -5.74 19.61 -3.99
CA VAL A 513 -4.95 19.11 -2.88
C VAL A 513 -3.57 18.70 -3.36
N LYS A 514 -2.54 19.06 -2.59
CA LYS A 514 -1.17 18.56 -2.76
C LYS A 514 -0.91 17.46 -1.75
N ASP A 515 -0.40 16.33 -2.23
CA ASP A 515 0.30 15.32 -1.42
C ASP A 515 -0.46 14.82 -0.17
N ARG A 516 -1.75 14.48 -0.33
CA ARG A 516 -2.54 13.83 0.72
C ARG A 516 -2.76 12.35 0.46
N THR A 517 -2.22 11.58 1.38
CA THR A 517 -2.15 10.13 1.30
C THR A 517 -3.41 9.43 1.80
N ASP A 518 -4.12 10.09 2.72
CA ASP A 518 -5.41 9.67 3.26
C ASP A 518 -6.57 9.78 2.27
N LEU A 519 -6.32 10.39 1.10
CA LEU A 519 -7.28 10.45 -0.01
C LEU A 519 -7.24 9.21 -0.91
N HIS A 520 -6.17 8.41 -0.85
CA HIS A 520 -6.12 7.15 -1.60
C HIS A 520 -7.01 6.10 -0.93
N TYR A 521 -7.97 5.56 -1.67
CA TYR A 521 -8.96 4.65 -1.11
C TYR A 521 -8.36 3.37 -0.53
N GLU A 522 -7.19 2.93 -0.98
CA GLU A 522 -6.46 1.80 -0.38
C GLU A 522 -6.06 2.06 1.09
N SER A 523 -6.04 3.32 1.53
CA SER A 523 -5.82 3.69 2.92
C SER A 523 -7.09 3.67 3.78
N TRP A 524 -8.28 3.80 3.17
CA TRP A 524 -9.53 4.05 3.90
C TRP A 524 -9.99 2.88 4.76
N GLY A 525 -9.62 1.65 4.41
CA GLY A 525 -9.96 0.44 5.17
C GLY A 525 -9.01 0.14 6.34
N ASN A 526 -8.14 1.08 6.74
CA ASN A 526 -7.04 0.84 7.68
C ASN A 526 -6.19 -0.39 7.32
N MET A 527 -6.11 -0.71 6.02
CA MET A 527 -5.45 -1.91 5.50
C MET A 527 -3.93 -1.80 5.61
N LEU A 528 -3.41 -0.59 5.42
CA LEU A 528 -1.98 -0.30 5.42
C LEU A 528 -1.66 0.85 6.42
N PRO A 529 -1.90 0.66 7.73
CA PRO A 529 -1.60 1.70 8.72
C PRO A 529 -0.11 2.03 8.66
N GLY A 530 0.24 3.32 8.65
CA GLY A 530 1.64 3.78 8.56
C GLY A 530 2.25 3.77 7.16
N MET A 531 1.56 3.21 6.13
CA MET A 531 2.00 3.25 4.73
C MET A 531 1.41 4.41 3.92
N SER A 532 0.81 5.39 4.60
CA SER A 532 0.19 6.55 3.96
C SER A 532 1.11 7.13 2.87
N VAL A 533 2.41 7.26 3.14
CA VAL A 533 3.44 7.78 2.22
C VAL A 533 3.59 7.04 0.86
N LEU A 534 3.05 5.82 0.70
CA LEU A 534 3.47 4.87 -0.35
C LEU A 534 2.43 4.54 -1.42
N LEU A 535 1.20 5.02 -1.26
CA LEU A 535 0.14 4.84 -2.24
C LEU A 535 0.22 5.70 -3.53
N PRO A 536 0.96 6.82 -3.63
CA PRO A 536 0.94 7.64 -4.86
C PRO A 536 1.54 6.91 -6.08
N HIS A 537 2.29 5.81 -5.86
CA HIS A 537 2.99 5.09 -6.93
C HIS A 537 2.05 4.33 -7.90
N ARG A 538 0.80 4.05 -7.53
CA ARG A 538 -0.04 3.10 -8.30
C ARG A 538 -0.98 3.70 -9.31
N ASN A 539 -1.53 4.88 -9.04
CA ASN A 539 -2.44 5.54 -9.98
C ASN A 539 -1.72 6.09 -11.22
N ARG A 540 -0.38 6.14 -11.25
CA ARG A 540 0.39 6.62 -12.42
C ARG A 540 1.02 5.53 -13.29
N LEU A 541 1.17 4.30 -12.79
CA LEU A 541 1.78 3.19 -13.56
C LEU A 541 0.93 2.73 -14.76
N GLY A 542 -0.34 3.14 -14.84
CA GLY A 542 -1.18 2.96 -16.04
C GLY A 542 -1.01 4.06 -17.11
N PHE A 543 -0.36 5.19 -16.78
CA PHE A 543 -0.30 6.39 -17.63
C PHE A 543 1.03 6.58 -18.35
N SER A 544 2.10 5.87 -17.98
CA SER A 544 3.38 5.92 -18.69
C SER A 544 3.37 5.04 -19.94
N GLY A 545 2.47 5.34 -20.88
CA GLY A 545 2.50 4.78 -22.23
C GLY A 545 3.42 5.62 -23.12
N ARG A 546 4.57 5.05 -23.51
CA ARG A 546 5.44 5.41 -24.65
C ARG A 546 5.46 6.90 -25.06
N MET A 547 6.43 7.65 -24.53
CA MET A 547 7.12 8.65 -25.37
C MET A 547 8.13 7.95 -26.27
#